data_AF-A0A6M1SJ80-F1
#
_entry.id   AF-A0A6M1SJ80-F1
#
_cell.length_a   1.000
_cell.length_b   1.000
_cell.length_c   1.000
_cell.angle_alpha   90.00
_cell.angle_beta   90.00
_cell.angle_gamma   90.00
#
_symmetry.space_group_name_H-M   'P 1'
#
loop_
_entity.id
_entity.type
_entity.pdbx_description
1 polymer ?
#
loop_
_entity_poly.entity_id
_entity_poly.type
_entity_poly.pdbx_seq_one_letter_code
_entity_poly.pdbx_strand_id
1 'polypeptide(L)'
;MLMKPRALAKTLLALTLAAGFACPAWAQATNVDFGDDTSEWSKDGECDDPRFTGAGMASELEDADILKDATDCRTAFEAGTITLVEAPVAETVAPATTAAPEIDFGDDTSNWANDGECDDPRFTGSKMAVELEDVDIRKDATDCRTAFEAGRSPSRMAPQQRPPIPPPSILAMTVPNGPRTKNATTRVLPGRPWPAR
;
A
#
# COMPACT_ATOMS: atom_id res chain seq x y z
N MET A 1 -31.07 -72.16 -16.34
CA MET A 1 -29.84 -71.44 -16.74
C MET A 1 -30.25 -69.99 -17.01
N LEU A 2 -30.22 -69.08 -16.05
CA LEU A 2 -29.09 -68.53 -15.28
C LEU A 2 -28.13 -67.65 -16.13
N MET A 3 -28.33 -66.33 -16.00
CA MET A 3 -27.37 -65.20 -16.05
C MET A 3 -26.81 -64.68 -17.40
N LYS A 4 -27.27 -63.45 -17.74
CA LYS A 4 -26.63 -62.30 -18.45
C LYS A 4 -25.16 -62.04 -17.97
N PRO A 5 -24.34 -61.06 -18.48
CA PRO A 5 -24.59 -59.87 -19.34
C PRO A 5 -23.40 -59.59 -20.34
N ARG A 6 -23.28 -58.54 -21.17
CA ARG A 6 -22.95 -57.11 -20.88
C ARG A 6 -22.70 -56.41 -22.25
N ALA A 7 -23.27 -55.21 -22.47
CA ALA A 7 -22.56 -53.92 -22.52
C ALA A 7 -22.06 -53.55 -23.95
N LEU A 8 -21.99 -52.31 -24.41
CA LEU A 8 -22.14 -50.99 -23.82
C LEU A 8 -22.39 -50.01 -24.99
N ALA A 9 -23.45 -49.20 -24.93
CA ALA A 9 -23.64 -48.06 -25.82
C ALA A 9 -22.64 -46.96 -25.42
N LYS A 10 -21.84 -46.46 -26.35
CA LYS A 10 -20.91 -45.35 -26.12
C LYS A 10 -21.53 -44.06 -26.64
N THR A 11 -22.26 -43.39 -25.77
CA THR A 11 -22.73 -42.01 -25.94
C THR A 11 -21.53 -41.08 -25.75
N LEU A 12 -21.08 -40.39 -26.80
CA LEU A 12 -20.06 -39.35 -26.70
C LEU A 12 -20.77 -38.01 -26.42
N LEU A 13 -20.97 -37.68 -25.15
CA LEU A 13 -21.37 -36.35 -24.72
C LEU A 13 -20.10 -35.53 -24.48
N ALA A 14 -19.70 -34.74 -25.47
CA ALA A 14 -18.61 -33.78 -25.34
C ALA A 14 -19.11 -32.57 -24.53
N LEU A 15 -18.94 -32.61 -23.20
CA LEU A 15 -19.20 -31.50 -22.32
C LEU A 15 -17.98 -30.55 -22.35
N THR A 16 -18.11 -29.47 -23.11
CA THR A 16 -17.14 -28.36 -23.18
C THR A 16 -17.05 -27.68 -21.81
N LEU A 17 -15.94 -27.93 -21.10
CA LEU A 17 -15.60 -27.28 -19.84
C LEU A 17 -15.10 -25.85 -20.11
N ALA A 18 -16.02 -24.89 -20.14
CA ALA A 18 -15.72 -23.47 -20.06
C ALA A 18 -15.50 -23.08 -18.58
N ALA A 19 -14.29 -23.34 -18.06
CA ALA A 19 -13.84 -22.78 -16.78
C ALA A 19 -12.98 -21.54 -17.08
N GLY A 20 -13.65 -20.42 -17.33
CA GLY A 20 -13.02 -19.12 -17.57
C GLY A 20 -12.99 -18.27 -16.30
N PHE A 21 -11.77 -17.84 -15.94
CA PHE A 21 -11.45 -16.70 -15.07
C PHE A 21 -12.00 -16.70 -13.63
N ALA A 22 -11.52 -17.63 -12.81
CA ALA A 22 -11.27 -17.29 -11.41
C ALA A 22 -10.00 -16.42 -11.40
N CYS A 23 -10.18 -15.09 -11.27
CA CYS A 23 -9.07 -14.22 -10.89
C CYS A 23 -8.57 -14.77 -9.55
N PRO A 24 -7.28 -15.15 -9.40
CA PRO A 24 -6.78 -15.51 -8.10
C PRO A 24 -6.87 -14.25 -7.24
N ALA A 25 -7.88 -14.18 -6.37
CA ALA A 25 -7.89 -13.26 -5.25
C ALA A 25 -6.65 -13.63 -4.44
N TRP A 26 -5.58 -12.86 -4.60
CA TRP A 26 -4.41 -12.97 -3.75
C TRP A 26 -4.89 -12.48 -2.40
N ALA A 27 -5.42 -13.41 -1.59
CA ALA A 27 -5.73 -13.15 -0.20
C ALA A 27 -4.47 -12.55 0.41
N GLN A 28 -4.53 -11.27 0.71
CA GLN A 28 -3.45 -10.54 1.34
C GLN A 28 -3.36 -11.11 2.76
N ALA A 29 -2.53 -12.13 2.96
CA ALA A 29 -2.38 -12.80 4.25
C ALA A 29 -1.58 -11.91 5.20
N THR A 30 -2.25 -10.88 5.67
CA THR A 30 -1.86 -10.06 6.81
C THR A 30 -2.96 -10.25 7.85
N ASN A 31 -2.59 -10.43 9.12
CA ASN A 31 -3.56 -10.48 10.21
C ASN A 31 -4.04 -9.04 10.48
N VAL A 32 -4.90 -8.53 9.59
CA VAL A 32 -5.44 -7.17 9.67
C VAL A 32 -6.51 -7.12 10.77
N ASP A 33 -6.38 -6.14 11.66
CA ASP A 33 -7.43 -5.81 12.60
C ASP A 33 -8.43 -4.86 11.93
N PHE A 34 -9.62 -5.40 11.65
CA PHE A 34 -10.73 -4.67 11.04
C PHE A 34 -11.62 -3.97 12.08
N GLY A 35 -11.48 -4.28 13.37
CA GLY A 35 -12.28 -3.66 14.44
C GLY A 35 -13.72 -4.17 14.54
N ASP A 36 -14.67 -3.26 14.77
CA ASP A 36 -16.11 -3.51 14.93
C ASP A 36 -16.98 -2.71 13.93
N ASP A 37 -18.31 -2.76 14.07
CA ASP A 37 -19.27 -2.04 13.22
C ASP A 37 -20.00 -0.94 14.03
N THR A 38 -19.24 -0.08 14.72
CA THR A 38 -19.82 0.96 15.59
C THR A 38 -20.03 2.32 14.91
N SER A 39 -19.55 2.51 13.67
CA SER A 39 -19.78 3.74 12.91
C SER A 39 -21.22 3.86 12.41
N GLU A 40 -21.69 5.10 12.22
CA GLU A 40 -22.97 5.41 11.56
C GLU A 40 -23.03 4.89 10.13
N TRP A 41 -21.89 4.81 9.46
CA TRP A 41 -21.74 4.38 8.07
C TRP A 41 -21.41 2.90 7.92
N SER A 42 -21.24 2.18 9.03
CA SER A 42 -20.96 0.74 8.97
C SER A 42 -22.07 -0.07 8.29
N LYS A 43 -21.69 -1.08 7.49
CA LYS A 43 -22.62 -1.99 6.78
C LYS A 43 -23.42 -1.32 5.66
N ASP A 44 -22.89 -0.26 5.06
CA ASP A 44 -23.50 0.39 3.90
C ASP A 44 -22.96 -0.13 2.56
N GLY A 45 -21.91 -0.96 2.59
CA GLY A 45 -21.29 -1.60 1.44
C GLY A 45 -20.02 -0.91 0.94
N GLU A 46 -19.56 0.14 1.61
CA GLU A 46 -18.30 0.83 1.38
C GLU A 46 -17.39 0.70 2.61
N CYS A 47 -16.06 0.73 2.45
CA CYS A 47 -15.13 0.75 3.57
C CYS A 47 -14.81 2.19 3.97
N ASP A 48 -15.15 2.58 5.19
CA ASP A 48 -14.92 3.95 5.70
C ASP A 48 -13.55 4.14 6.37
N ASP A 49 -12.82 3.05 6.62
CA ASP A 49 -11.58 3.10 7.39
C ASP A 49 -10.41 3.69 6.57
N PRO A 50 -9.88 4.88 6.92
CA PRO A 50 -8.84 5.56 6.15
C PRO A 50 -7.49 4.84 6.12
N ARG A 51 -7.32 3.75 6.91
CA ARG A 51 -6.16 2.87 6.82
C ARG A 51 -6.15 2.03 5.55
N PHE A 52 -7.25 1.98 4.80
CA PHE A 52 -7.35 1.25 3.52
C PHE A 52 -7.41 2.20 2.31
N THR A 53 -7.16 1.63 1.14
CA THR A 53 -7.28 2.33 -0.15
C THR A 53 -7.75 1.38 -1.23
N GLY A 54 -8.54 1.87 -2.19
CA GLY A 54 -8.97 1.08 -3.34
C GLY A 54 -10.37 1.42 -3.81
N ALA A 55 -10.92 0.57 -4.68
CA ALA A 55 -12.20 0.78 -5.34
C ALA A 55 -13.42 0.50 -4.43
N GLY A 56 -13.21 -0.16 -3.28
CA GLY A 56 -14.26 -0.41 -2.29
C GLY A 56 -14.26 0.57 -1.10
N MET A 57 -13.60 1.72 -1.24
CA MET A 57 -13.59 2.76 -0.20
C MET A 57 -14.78 3.70 -0.35
N ALA A 58 -15.26 4.22 0.79
CA ALA A 58 -16.18 5.34 0.80
C ALA A 58 -15.56 6.60 0.18
N SER A 59 -16.42 7.50 -0.28
CA SER A 59 -16.00 8.74 -0.94
C SER A 59 -15.48 9.82 0.03
N GLU A 60 -15.95 9.78 1.27
CA GLU A 60 -15.51 10.61 2.38
C GLU A 60 -14.95 9.68 3.46
N LEU A 61 -13.77 9.99 3.99
CA LEU A 61 -13.09 9.15 4.98
C LEU A 61 -12.73 10.02 6.18
N GLU A 62 -13.12 9.60 7.37
CA GLU A 62 -12.81 10.30 8.62
C GLU A 62 -11.97 9.43 9.56
N ASP A 63 -11.04 10.06 10.29
CA ASP A 63 -10.27 9.36 11.34
C ASP A 63 -11.17 8.75 12.43
N ALA A 64 -12.40 9.28 12.56
CA ALA A 64 -13.40 8.77 13.48
C ALA A 64 -13.86 7.34 13.12
N ASP A 65 -13.69 6.89 11.88
CA ASP A 65 -14.16 5.60 11.36
C ASP A 65 -13.09 4.50 11.35
N ILE A 66 -11.87 4.82 11.81
CA ILE A 66 -10.82 3.83 12.03
C ILE A 66 -11.32 2.71 12.94
N LEU A 67 -11.26 1.46 12.47
CA LEU A 67 -11.70 0.24 13.16
C LEU A 67 -13.21 0.15 13.46
N LYS A 68 -14.06 0.92 12.77
CA LYS A 68 -15.50 0.98 13.06
C LYS A 68 -16.42 0.53 11.95
N ASP A 69 -15.85 0.00 10.87
CA ASP A 69 -16.57 -0.56 9.73
C ASP A 69 -15.97 -1.92 9.30
N ALA A 70 -15.94 -2.84 10.26
CA ALA A 70 -15.22 -4.11 10.10
C ALA A 70 -15.80 -5.03 9.03
N THR A 71 -17.13 -5.04 8.86
CA THR A 71 -17.81 -5.94 7.93
C THR A 71 -17.49 -5.59 6.48
N ASP A 72 -17.58 -4.31 6.11
CA ASP A 72 -17.41 -3.88 4.73
C ASP A 72 -15.93 -3.81 4.35
N CYS A 73 -15.07 -3.27 5.23
CA CYS A 73 -13.63 -3.30 5.03
C CYS A 73 -13.06 -4.72 4.90
N ARG A 74 -13.54 -5.68 5.70
CA ARG A 74 -13.12 -7.10 5.53
C ARG A 74 -13.56 -7.65 4.19
N THR A 75 -14.82 -7.42 3.83
CA THR A 75 -15.40 -7.93 2.57
C THR A 75 -14.65 -7.38 1.36
N ALA A 76 -14.39 -6.07 1.34
CA ALA A 76 -13.65 -5.41 0.28
C ALA A 76 -12.17 -5.87 0.23
N PHE A 77 -11.55 -6.08 1.38
CA PHE A 77 -10.16 -6.55 1.47
C PHE A 77 -10.02 -8.01 0.98
N GLU A 78 -10.94 -8.89 1.36
CA GLU A 78 -10.99 -10.28 0.89
C GLU A 78 -11.33 -10.37 -0.61
N ALA A 79 -12.16 -9.45 -1.11
CA ALA A 79 -12.42 -9.30 -2.54
C ALA A 79 -11.23 -8.71 -3.32
N GLY A 80 -10.22 -8.19 -2.63
CA GLY A 80 -9.06 -7.52 -3.22
C GLY A 80 -9.40 -6.18 -3.90
N THR A 81 -10.55 -5.58 -3.55
CA THR A 81 -10.95 -4.26 -4.06
C THR A 81 -10.33 -3.12 -3.27
N ILE A 82 -9.91 -3.39 -2.03
CA ILE A 82 -9.11 -2.49 -1.21
C ILE A 82 -7.85 -3.20 -0.70
N THR A 83 -6.85 -2.41 -0.37
CA THR A 83 -5.59 -2.81 0.25
C THR A 83 -5.34 -1.94 1.45
N LEU A 84 -4.76 -2.51 2.51
CA LEU A 84 -4.27 -1.71 3.63
C LEU A 84 -3.19 -0.77 3.11
N VAL A 85 -3.37 0.53 3.32
CA VAL A 85 -2.31 1.51 3.10
C VAL A 85 -1.20 1.14 4.07
N GLU A 86 -0.01 0.85 3.55
CA GLU A 86 1.20 0.80 4.37
C GLU A 86 1.45 2.21 4.92
N ALA A 87 0.74 2.59 5.98
CA ALA A 87 1.24 3.58 6.91
C ALA A 87 2.61 3.06 7.40
N PRO A 88 3.62 3.92 7.65
CA PRO A 88 4.84 3.47 8.29
C PRO A 88 4.44 2.83 9.61
N VAL A 89 4.44 1.50 9.61
CA VAL A 89 4.03 0.69 10.74
C VAL A 89 4.97 1.04 11.89
N ALA A 90 4.40 1.61 12.95
CA ALA A 90 4.90 1.34 14.27
C ALA A 90 4.71 -0.17 14.47
N GLU A 91 5.71 -0.95 14.03
CA GLU A 91 5.68 -2.40 14.11
C GLU A 91 5.53 -2.80 15.59
N THR A 92 4.37 -3.38 15.89
CA THR A 92 4.25 -4.28 17.03
C THR A 92 5.27 -5.41 16.85
N VAL A 93 6.29 -5.34 17.68
CA VAL A 93 7.43 -6.26 17.82
C VAL A 93 7.05 -7.74 17.74
N ALA A 94 7.67 -8.46 16.79
CA ALA A 94 8.17 -9.82 16.98
C ALA A 94 9.45 -10.01 16.13
N PRO A 95 10.47 -10.74 16.64
CA PRO A 95 11.85 -10.47 16.29
C PRO A 95 12.26 -11.20 15.02
N ALA A 96 12.60 -10.45 13.98
CA ALA A 96 13.42 -10.95 12.89
C ALA A 96 14.50 -9.91 12.58
N THR A 97 15.67 -10.16 13.16
CA THR A 97 16.99 -9.63 12.83
C THR A 97 17.14 -9.22 11.36
N THR A 98 16.85 -7.97 11.06
CA THR A 98 17.56 -7.18 10.05
C THR A 98 17.82 -5.86 10.74
N ALA A 99 19.09 -5.58 11.06
CA ALA A 99 19.46 -4.41 11.83
C ALA A 99 18.89 -3.15 11.14
N ALA A 100 17.85 -2.58 11.75
CA ALA A 100 17.51 -1.18 11.56
C ALA A 100 18.80 -0.36 11.74
N PRO A 101 18.99 0.76 11.03
CA PRO A 101 20.08 1.66 11.38
C PRO A 101 19.97 1.94 12.88
N GLU A 102 21.02 1.60 13.61
CA GLU A 102 21.10 1.82 15.05
C GLU A 102 20.84 3.31 15.29
N ILE A 103 19.75 3.62 16.00
CA ILE A 103 19.36 5.00 16.26
C ILE A 103 20.41 5.61 17.20
N ASP A 104 21.09 6.65 16.73
CA ASP A 104 22.01 7.42 17.56
C ASP A 104 21.22 8.39 18.44
N PHE A 105 20.99 7.96 19.69
CA PHE A 105 20.35 8.74 20.74
C PHE A 105 21.29 9.81 21.33
N GLY A 106 22.60 9.67 21.19
CA GLY A 106 23.57 10.63 21.72
C GLY A 106 23.92 10.46 23.20
N ASP A 107 24.05 11.59 23.91
CA ASP A 107 24.37 11.71 25.34
C ASP A 107 23.31 12.53 26.11
N ASP A 108 23.53 12.79 27.40
CA ASP A 108 22.63 13.53 28.30
C ASP A 108 23.26 14.89 28.70
N THR A 109 23.63 15.71 27.73
CA THR A 109 24.37 16.97 27.97
C THR A 109 23.53 18.24 27.91
N SER A 110 22.24 18.17 27.56
CA SER A 110 21.36 19.35 27.57
C SER A 110 20.95 19.74 28.99
N ASN A 111 20.38 20.95 29.14
CA ASN A 111 19.81 21.39 30.42
C ASN A 111 18.50 20.67 30.77
N TRP A 112 17.88 20.03 29.79
CA TRP A 112 16.59 19.36 29.88
C TRP A 112 16.71 17.83 29.86
N ALA A 113 17.93 17.31 29.69
CA ALA A 113 18.19 15.88 29.75
C ALA A 113 17.75 15.23 31.06
N ASN A 114 17.16 14.04 30.98
CA ASN A 114 16.67 13.26 32.14
C ASN A 114 15.50 13.93 32.90
N ASP A 115 14.70 14.76 32.26
CA ASP A 115 13.50 15.36 32.87
C ASP A 115 12.21 14.55 32.64
N GLY A 116 12.30 13.47 31.87
CA GLY A 116 11.22 12.54 31.56
C GLY A 116 10.50 12.85 30.25
N GLU A 117 10.94 13.84 29.48
CA GLU A 117 10.49 14.14 28.12
C GLU A 117 11.67 14.00 27.15
N CYS A 118 11.41 13.70 25.87
CA CYS A 118 12.42 13.65 24.83
C CYS A 118 12.53 15.03 24.19
N ASP A 119 13.68 15.69 24.32
CA ASP A 119 13.89 17.05 23.78
C ASP A 119 14.39 17.07 22.33
N ASP A 120 14.68 15.91 21.76
CA ASP A 120 15.34 15.82 20.47
C ASP A 120 14.33 15.97 19.30
N PRO A 121 14.41 17.04 18.47
CA PRO A 121 13.45 17.31 17.39
C PRO A 121 13.46 16.27 16.26
N ARG A 122 14.41 15.32 16.26
CA ARG A 122 14.42 14.17 15.35
C ARG A 122 13.40 13.11 15.74
N PHE A 123 12.75 13.22 16.89
CA PHE A 123 11.69 12.32 17.36
C PHE A 123 10.33 13.03 17.35
N THR A 124 9.25 12.26 17.49
CA THR A 124 7.87 12.76 17.53
C THR A 124 7.03 11.85 18.41
N GLY A 125 6.01 12.35 19.08
CA GLY A 125 5.08 11.52 19.85
C GLY A 125 4.71 12.11 21.22
N SER A 126 4.03 11.33 22.05
CA SER A 126 3.42 11.78 23.30
C SER A 126 4.40 11.99 24.45
N LYS A 127 5.67 11.60 24.28
CA LYS A 127 6.74 11.83 25.26
C LYS A 127 7.79 12.82 24.74
N MET A 128 7.42 13.69 23.79
CA MET A 128 8.26 14.81 23.38
C MET A 128 8.05 16.00 24.32
N ALA A 129 9.10 16.78 24.53
CA ALA A 129 8.97 18.09 25.13
C ALA A 129 8.07 18.99 24.28
N VAL A 130 7.41 19.96 24.95
CA VAL A 130 6.49 20.89 24.29
C VAL A 130 7.24 21.86 23.37
N GLU A 131 8.41 22.31 23.81
CA GLU A 131 9.31 23.14 23.03
C GLU A 131 10.50 22.28 22.61
N LEU A 132 10.80 22.25 21.30
CA LEU A 132 11.89 21.45 20.74
C LEU A 132 12.87 22.38 20.04
N GLU A 133 14.13 22.31 20.43
CA GLU A 133 15.19 23.15 19.86
C GLU A 133 16.27 22.29 19.19
N ASP A 134 16.84 22.79 18.09
CA ASP A 134 17.93 22.09 17.38
C ASP A 134 19.18 21.91 18.26
N VAL A 135 19.32 22.72 19.31
CA VAL A 135 20.44 22.60 20.26
C VAL A 135 20.35 21.30 21.07
N ASP A 136 19.19 20.68 21.18
CA ASP A 136 18.96 19.47 22.00
C ASP A 136 19.03 18.16 21.21
N ILE A 137 19.34 18.25 19.91
CA ILE A 137 19.64 17.08 19.07
C ILE A 137 20.77 16.25 19.71
N ARG A 138 20.49 14.98 20.01
CA ARG A 138 21.40 13.98 20.60
C ARG A 138 21.88 14.32 22.02
N LYS A 139 21.14 15.14 22.76
CA LYS A 139 21.58 15.60 24.09
C LYS A 139 20.67 15.18 25.24
N ASP A 140 19.64 14.41 24.93
CA ASP A 140 18.73 13.82 25.89
C ASP A 140 18.50 12.33 25.55
N ALA A 141 19.60 11.58 25.58
CA ALA A 141 19.62 10.20 25.09
C ALA A 141 18.80 9.24 25.95
N THR A 142 18.80 9.43 27.27
CA THR A 142 18.13 8.51 28.21
C THR A 142 16.61 8.56 28.05
N ASP A 143 16.01 9.75 27.98
CA ASP A 143 14.56 9.89 27.85
C ASP A 143 14.09 9.57 26.43
N CYS A 144 14.81 10.04 25.39
CA CYS A 144 14.49 9.69 24.01
C CYS A 144 14.59 8.19 23.72
N ARG A 145 15.57 7.48 24.30
CA ARG A 145 15.65 6.01 24.20
C ARG A 145 14.46 5.35 24.88
N THR A 146 14.17 5.76 26.12
CA THR A 146 13.08 5.18 26.91
C THR A 146 11.73 5.39 26.23
N ALA A 147 11.52 6.57 25.65
CA ALA A 147 10.30 6.88 24.92
C ALA A 147 10.22 6.18 23.56
N PHE A 148 11.34 6.01 22.85
CA PHE A 148 11.40 5.25 21.59
C PHE A 148 11.11 3.76 21.81
N GLU A 149 11.77 3.13 22.79
CA GLU A 149 11.58 1.71 23.13
C GLU A 149 10.16 1.41 23.62
N ALA A 150 9.50 2.40 24.22
CA ALA A 150 8.10 2.30 24.61
C ALA A 150 7.10 2.66 23.50
N GLY A 151 7.57 2.97 22.29
CA GLY A 151 6.73 3.36 21.15
C GLY A 151 6.03 4.72 21.32
N ARG A 152 6.49 5.55 22.25
CA ARG A 152 5.90 6.87 22.58
C ARG A 152 6.61 8.04 21.92
N SER A 153 7.82 7.84 21.39
CA SER A 153 8.52 8.82 20.57
C SER A 153 9.24 8.19 19.36
N PRO A 154 8.55 7.76 18.29
CA PRO A 154 9.22 7.31 17.06
C PRO A 154 10.10 8.40 16.44
N SER A 155 11.20 8.02 15.77
CA SER A 155 12.01 8.99 15.02
C SER A 155 11.27 9.49 13.79
N ARG A 156 11.26 10.81 13.55
CA ARG A 156 10.73 11.48 12.36
C ARG A 156 11.53 11.16 11.09
N MET A 157 12.75 10.60 11.21
CA MET A 157 13.67 10.42 10.10
C MET A 157 13.69 8.97 9.56
N ALA A 158 12.76 8.68 8.66
CA ALA A 158 12.93 7.67 7.62
C ALA A 158 12.59 8.27 6.24
N PRO A 159 13.44 9.19 5.69
CA PRO A 159 14.05 8.89 4.39
C PRO A 159 15.45 9.48 4.09
N GLN A 160 16.12 10.21 5.00
CA GLN A 160 17.33 10.98 4.63
C GLN A 160 18.69 10.24 4.73
N GLN A 161 18.70 8.93 4.93
CA GLN A 161 19.93 8.11 4.86
C GLN A 161 19.88 7.01 3.79
N ARG A 162 19.02 7.15 2.77
CA ARG A 162 19.05 6.26 1.61
C ARG A 162 20.17 6.70 0.64
N PRO A 163 21.12 5.83 0.27
CA PRO A 163 21.98 6.12 -0.87
C PRO A 163 21.11 6.32 -2.13
N PRO A 164 21.52 7.15 -3.09
CA PRO A 164 20.72 7.39 -4.29
C PRO A 164 20.46 6.07 -5.02
N ILE A 165 19.20 5.82 -5.35
CA ILE A 165 18.78 4.69 -6.20
C ILE A 165 19.54 4.82 -7.52
N PRO A 166 20.40 3.86 -7.94
CA PRO A 166 21.00 3.92 -9.26
C PRO A 166 19.87 3.87 -10.30
N PRO A 167 19.93 4.69 -11.38
CA PRO A 167 18.92 4.62 -12.42
C PRO A 167 18.84 3.18 -12.95
N PRO A 168 17.66 2.70 -13.36
CA PRO A 168 17.53 1.36 -13.89
C PRO A 168 18.50 1.21 -15.06
N SER A 169 19.43 0.27 -14.94
CA SER A 169 20.30 -0.10 -16.05
C SER A 169 19.40 -0.61 -17.17
N ILE A 170 19.17 0.22 -18.18
CA ILE A 170 18.47 -0.15 -19.39
C ILE A 170 19.38 -1.15 -20.10
N LEU A 171 19.21 -2.44 -19.79
CA LEU A 171 19.73 -3.49 -20.64
C LEU A 171 18.95 -3.37 -21.96
N ALA A 172 19.67 -2.87 -22.97
CA ALA A 172 19.18 -2.55 -24.29
C ALA A 172 18.37 -3.71 -24.90
N MET A 173 17.05 -3.57 -24.92
CA MET A 173 16.21 -4.27 -25.89
C MET A 173 16.48 -3.64 -27.25
N THR A 174 17.45 -4.20 -27.96
CA THR A 174 17.72 -3.87 -29.36
C THR A 174 16.49 -4.28 -30.18
N VAL A 175 15.65 -3.31 -30.53
CA VAL A 175 14.57 -3.50 -31.51
C VAL A 175 15.21 -3.54 -32.90
N PRO A 176 15.08 -4.63 -33.69
CA PRO A 176 15.55 -4.62 -35.07
C PRO A 176 14.68 -3.68 -35.92
N ASN A 177 15.34 -2.70 -36.55
CA ASN A 177 14.73 -1.79 -37.53
C ASN A 177 14.26 -2.59 -38.77
N GLY A 178 12.95 -2.79 -38.90
CA GLY A 178 12.30 -3.16 -40.17
C GLY A 178 11.94 -1.91 -41.00
N PRO A 179 12.11 -1.93 -42.33
CA PRO A 179 11.93 -0.75 -43.17
C PRO A 179 10.46 -0.32 -43.29
N ARG A 180 10.17 0.95 -43.00
CA ARG A 180 8.89 1.62 -43.26
C ARG A 180 8.78 2.02 -44.72
N THR A 181 7.96 1.30 -45.51
CA THR A 181 7.45 1.82 -46.80
C THR A 181 6.24 2.72 -46.53
N LYS A 182 6.39 4.04 -46.66
CA LYS A 182 5.27 4.98 -46.68
C LYS A 182 4.69 5.05 -48.09
N ASN A 183 3.50 4.51 -48.28
CA ASN A 183 2.70 4.75 -49.48
C ASN A 183 2.03 6.12 -49.33
N ALA A 184 2.42 7.08 -50.16
CA ALA A 184 1.78 8.37 -50.30
C ALA A 184 0.74 8.29 -51.43
N THR A 185 -0.53 8.54 -51.14
CA THR A 185 -1.48 8.96 -52.18
C THR A 185 -2.50 9.91 -51.57
N THR A 186 -2.21 11.19 -51.75
CA THR A 186 -3.07 12.35 -51.50
C THR A 186 -4.29 12.28 -52.42
N ARG A 187 -5.50 12.19 -51.87
CA ARG A 187 -6.75 12.29 -52.66
C ARG A 187 -7.14 13.77 -52.79
N VAL A 188 -6.90 14.33 -53.97
CA VAL A 188 -7.33 15.68 -54.39
C VAL A 188 -8.83 15.64 -54.73
N LEU A 189 -9.64 16.53 -54.14
CA LEU A 189 -11.02 16.79 -54.55
C LEU A 189 -11.05 18.09 -55.40
N PRO A 190 -11.69 18.11 -56.57
CA PRO A 190 -11.74 19.32 -57.40
C PRO A 190 -12.96 20.22 -57.11
N GLY A 191 -12.66 21.50 -56.88
CA GLY A 191 -13.29 22.64 -57.57
C GLY A 191 -14.60 23.21 -57.02
N ARG A 192 -14.62 24.52 -56.77
CA ARG A 192 -15.64 25.47 -57.29
C ARG A 192 -15.06 26.89 -57.45
N PRO A 193 -15.32 27.59 -58.57
CA PRO A 193 -14.90 28.98 -58.80
C PRO A 193 -15.89 30.02 -58.26
N TRP A 194 -15.37 31.21 -57.95
CA TRP A 194 -16.09 32.41 -57.51
C TRP A 194 -16.77 33.14 -58.69
N PRO A 195 -17.95 33.78 -58.52
CA PRO A 195 -18.44 34.76 -59.48
C PRO A 195 -18.03 36.19 -59.11
N ALA A 196 -17.81 36.98 -60.15
CA ALA A 196 -17.42 38.39 -60.14
C ALA A 196 -18.54 39.33 -59.65
N ARG A 197 -18.15 40.40 -58.95
CA ARG A 197 -18.36 41.82 -59.29
C ARG A 197 -17.56 42.70 -58.35
#